data_AF-A0A538HKC7-F1
#
_entry.id   AF-A0A538HKC7-F1
#
_cell.length_a   1.000
_cell.length_b   1.000
_cell.length_c   1.000
_cell.angle_alpha   90.00
_cell.angle_beta   90.00
_cell.angle_gamma   90.00
#
_symmetry.space_group_name_H-M   'P 1'
#
loop_
_entity.id
_entity.type
_entity.pdbx_description
1 polymer ?
#
loop_
_entity_poly.entity_id
_entity_poly.type
_entity_poly.pdbx_seq_one_letter_code
_entity_poly.pdbx_strand_id
1 'polypeptide(L)'
;MATGSLDDAHRAFLAALKLGRDSADLRARVERNLGIVANIHGDLDEAVARYARSLDESHSAGDEQGCALAYHNLGLVSADREQWDVADRYFAQSYAIAERTGNVHLQGLCLVNHADVHLASRRFEDAQRNAESALAIFNRLGTPDEKSGAYRVIGVVYRETGRAALAEARLRSAIELAVAAGSSTNRWGGTGKPWPC
;
A
#
# COMPACT_ATOMS: atom_id res chain seq x y z
N MET A 1 -21.59 -10.62 -6.32
CA MET A 1 -20.88 -11.29 -7.44
C MET A 1 -19.36 -11.19 -7.35
N ALA A 2 -18.76 -10.40 -6.44
CA ALA A 2 -17.30 -10.25 -6.33
C ALA A 2 -16.58 -11.44 -5.65
N THR A 3 -17.25 -12.18 -4.76
CA THR A 3 -16.66 -13.30 -4.01
C THR A 3 -16.24 -14.47 -4.91
N GLY A 4 -17.00 -14.78 -5.96
CA GLY A 4 -16.66 -15.85 -6.90
C GLY A 4 -15.32 -15.64 -7.62
N SER A 5 -15.01 -14.39 -7.99
CA SER A 5 -13.76 -14.04 -8.68
C SER A 5 -12.53 -14.18 -7.78
N LEU A 6 -12.65 -13.85 -6.49
CA LEU A 6 -11.56 -13.99 -5.53
C LEU A 6 -11.30 -15.44 -5.15
N ASP A 7 -12.35 -16.26 -5.03
CA ASP A 7 -12.22 -17.70 -4.79
C ASP A 7 -11.58 -18.42 -5.99
N ASP A 8 -11.94 -18.02 -7.21
CA ASP A 8 -11.30 -18.51 -8.44
C ASP A 8 -9.83 -18.11 -8.51
N ALA A 9 -9.50 -16.85 -8.19
CA ALA A 9 -8.12 -16.37 -8.13
C ALA A 9 -7.32 -17.15 -7.08
N HIS A 10 -7.87 -17.37 -5.90
CA HIS A 10 -7.24 -18.18 -4.84
C HIS A 10 -6.93 -19.59 -5.34
N ARG A 11 -7.91 -20.28 -5.95
CA ARG A 11 -7.71 -21.62 -6.53
C ARG A 11 -6.63 -21.64 -7.62
N ALA A 12 -6.64 -20.65 -8.51
CA ALA A 12 -5.64 -20.54 -9.58
C ALA A 12 -4.23 -20.33 -9.02
N PHE A 13 -4.08 -19.49 -7.99
CA PHE A 13 -2.79 -19.28 -7.34
C PHE A 13 -2.29 -20.54 -6.62
N LEU A 14 -3.15 -21.28 -5.91
CA LEU A 14 -2.75 -22.55 -5.30
C LEU A 14 -2.33 -23.60 -6.35
N ALA A 15 -3.00 -23.65 -7.50
CA ALA A 15 -2.60 -24.51 -8.60
C ALA A 15 -1.24 -24.10 -9.18
N ALA A 16 -1.02 -22.80 -9.40
CA ALA A 16 0.25 -22.26 -9.88
C ALA A 16 1.40 -22.55 -8.91
N LEU A 17 1.16 -22.48 -7.58
CA LEU A 17 2.16 -22.82 -6.56
C LEU A 17 2.60 -24.28 -6.67
N LYS A 18 1.65 -25.21 -6.90
CA LYS A 18 1.95 -26.64 -7.05
C LYS A 18 2.76 -26.94 -8.33
N LEU A 19 2.44 -26.25 -9.43
CA LEU A 19 3.12 -26.42 -10.72
C LEU A 19 4.48 -25.75 -10.76
N GLY A 20 4.61 -24.59 -10.11
CA GLY A 20 5.80 -23.74 -10.09
C GLY A 20 6.76 -23.99 -8.94
N ARG A 21 6.63 -25.13 -8.23
CA ARG A 21 7.33 -25.40 -6.96
C ARG A 21 8.86 -25.25 -7.04
N ASP A 22 9.43 -25.47 -8.21
CA ASP A 22 10.87 -25.46 -8.43
C ASP A 22 11.42 -24.04 -8.74
N SER A 23 10.55 -23.02 -8.84
CA SER A 23 10.94 -21.61 -9.06
C SER A 23 10.65 -20.76 -7.82
N ALA A 24 11.70 -20.27 -7.16
CA ALA A 24 11.58 -19.39 -6.00
C ALA A 24 10.88 -18.06 -6.34
N ASP A 25 11.21 -17.43 -7.48
CA ASP A 25 10.52 -16.20 -7.96
C ASP A 25 9.01 -16.41 -8.12
N LEU A 26 8.61 -17.49 -8.79
CA LEU A 26 7.20 -17.78 -9.01
C LEU A 26 6.48 -18.05 -7.69
N ARG A 27 7.09 -18.82 -6.79
CA ARG A 27 6.54 -19.05 -5.44
C ARG A 27 6.38 -17.74 -4.69
N ALA A 28 7.40 -16.88 -4.68
CA ALA A 28 7.34 -15.58 -4.01
C ALA A 28 6.15 -14.73 -4.48
N ARG A 29 5.96 -14.64 -5.80
CA ARG A 29 4.88 -13.86 -6.41
C ARG A 29 3.50 -14.46 -6.12
N VAL A 30 3.39 -15.78 -6.13
CA VAL A 30 2.14 -16.49 -5.84
C VAL A 30 1.76 -16.35 -4.36
N GLU A 31 2.70 -16.56 -3.45
CA GLU A 31 2.48 -16.37 -2.01
C GLU A 31 2.04 -14.93 -1.70
N ARG A 32 2.66 -13.92 -2.33
CA ARG A 32 2.22 -12.53 -2.21
C ARG A 32 0.77 -12.32 -2.65
N ASN A 33 0.39 -12.87 -3.80
CA ASN A 33 -0.97 -12.71 -4.31
C ASN A 33 -2.00 -13.42 -3.43
N LEU A 34 -1.67 -14.61 -2.90
CA LEU A 34 -2.51 -15.27 -1.91
C LEU A 34 -2.65 -14.44 -0.63
N GLY A 35 -1.58 -13.78 -0.18
CA GLY A 35 -1.63 -12.82 0.92
C GLY A 35 -2.55 -11.63 0.65
N ILE A 36 -2.55 -11.09 -0.58
CA ILE A 36 -3.48 -10.01 -0.98
C ILE A 36 -4.93 -10.51 -0.91
N VAL A 37 -5.19 -11.72 -1.42
CA VAL A 37 -6.53 -12.30 -1.36
C VAL A 37 -6.98 -12.52 0.09
N ALA A 38 -6.10 -13.03 0.96
CA ALA A 38 -6.39 -13.20 2.38
C ALA A 38 -6.69 -11.85 3.07
N ASN A 39 -5.89 -10.82 2.77
CA ASN A 39 -6.10 -9.47 3.32
C ASN A 39 -7.45 -8.88 2.89
N ILE A 40 -7.83 -9.03 1.61
CA ILE A 40 -9.14 -8.58 1.10
C ILE A 40 -10.30 -9.30 1.81
N HIS A 41 -10.13 -10.56 2.21
CA HIS A 41 -11.12 -11.31 2.99
C HIS A 41 -11.09 -10.97 4.49
N GLY A 42 -10.15 -10.13 4.94
CA GLY A 42 -9.96 -9.81 6.36
C GLY A 42 -9.28 -10.91 7.17
N ASP A 43 -8.77 -11.97 6.52
CA ASP A 43 -7.94 -12.98 7.19
C ASP A 43 -6.51 -12.46 7.29
N LEU A 44 -6.31 -11.58 8.28
CA LEU A 44 -5.04 -10.91 8.46
C LEU A 44 -3.92 -11.90 8.87
N ASP A 45 -4.25 -13.00 9.56
CA ASP A 45 -3.25 -13.97 10.04
C ASP A 45 -2.68 -14.77 8.87
N GLU A 46 -3.57 -15.25 7.99
CA GLU A 46 -3.13 -15.89 6.75
C GLU A 46 -2.40 -14.89 5.85
N ALA A 47 -2.83 -13.63 5.78
CA ALA A 47 -2.13 -12.60 5.01
C ALA A 47 -0.67 -12.42 5.48
N VAL A 48 -0.44 -12.30 6.79
CA VAL A 48 0.91 -12.22 7.35
C VAL A 48 1.73 -13.47 7.01
N ALA A 49 1.17 -14.67 7.21
CA ALA A 49 1.87 -15.92 6.93
C ALA A 49 2.27 -16.03 5.44
N ARG A 50 1.37 -15.62 4.54
CA ARG A 50 1.61 -15.60 3.09
C ARG A 50 2.67 -14.59 2.67
N TYR A 51 2.61 -13.36 3.20
CA TYR A 51 3.63 -12.36 2.90
C TYR A 51 5.00 -12.70 3.48
N ALA A 52 5.06 -13.32 4.66
CA ALA A 52 6.31 -13.82 5.23
C ALA A 52 6.93 -14.91 4.34
N ARG A 53 6.13 -15.88 3.87
CA ARG A 53 6.61 -16.87 2.88
C ARG A 53 7.11 -16.18 1.62
N SER A 54 6.37 -15.21 1.09
CA SER A 54 6.79 -14.44 -0.10
C SER A 54 8.15 -13.78 0.11
N LEU A 55 8.37 -13.17 1.28
CA LEU A 55 9.63 -12.55 1.65
C LEU A 55 10.79 -13.56 1.69
N ASP A 56 10.60 -14.71 2.33
CA ASP A 56 11.62 -15.76 2.43
C ASP A 56 12.02 -16.32 1.05
N GLU A 57 11.04 -16.49 0.16
CA GLU A 57 11.26 -16.95 -1.21
C GLU A 57 12.01 -15.91 -2.05
N SER A 58 11.59 -14.63 -1.99
CA SER A 58 12.28 -13.54 -2.68
C SER A 58 13.72 -13.38 -2.17
N HIS A 59 13.92 -13.50 -0.86
CA HIS A 59 15.26 -13.45 -0.27
C HIS A 59 16.14 -14.61 -0.77
N SER A 60 15.60 -15.82 -0.80
CA SER A 60 16.30 -17.02 -1.31
C SER A 60 16.61 -16.92 -2.80
N ALA A 61 15.77 -16.22 -3.57
CA ALA A 61 15.98 -15.96 -4.99
C ALA A 61 16.94 -14.80 -5.28
N GLY A 62 17.35 -14.02 -4.26
CA GLY A 62 18.06 -12.75 -4.47
C GLY A 62 17.21 -11.66 -5.13
N ASP A 63 15.88 -11.80 -5.10
CA ASP A 63 14.93 -10.83 -5.65
C ASP A 63 14.64 -9.71 -4.66
N GLU A 64 15.43 -8.65 -4.74
CA GLU A 64 15.32 -7.50 -3.85
C GLU A 64 14.00 -6.75 -4.05
N GLN A 65 13.51 -6.70 -5.29
CA GLN A 65 12.27 -6.01 -5.60
C GLN A 65 11.06 -6.75 -5.00
N GLY A 66 11.06 -8.09 -5.03
CA GLY A 66 10.08 -8.91 -4.35
C GLY A 66 10.16 -8.77 -2.82
N CYS A 67 11.35 -8.71 -2.24
CA CYS A 67 11.53 -8.43 -0.81
C CYS A 67 10.90 -7.08 -0.41
N ALA A 68 11.14 -6.02 -1.19
CA ALA A 68 10.56 -4.71 -0.92
C ALA A 68 9.02 -4.77 -0.95
N LEU A 69 8.43 -5.41 -1.95
CA LEU A 69 6.98 -5.58 -2.05
C LEU A 69 6.40 -6.41 -0.90
N ALA A 70 7.10 -7.46 -0.47
CA ALA A 70 6.66 -8.29 0.66
C ALA A 70 6.69 -7.49 1.97
N TYR A 71 7.77 -6.74 2.24
CA TYR A 71 7.84 -5.83 3.38
C TYR A 71 6.74 -4.77 3.35
N HIS A 72 6.49 -4.16 2.19
CA HIS A 72 5.40 -3.18 2.06
C HIS A 72 4.05 -3.77 2.47
N ASN A 73 3.72 -4.99 2.01
CA ASN A 73 2.46 -5.63 2.35
C ASN A 73 2.38 -6.09 3.82
N LEU A 74 3.50 -6.55 4.40
CA LEU A 74 3.58 -6.81 5.84
C LEU A 74 3.35 -5.53 6.65
N GLY A 75 3.86 -4.40 6.18
CA GLY A 75 3.61 -3.08 6.77
C GLY A 75 2.13 -2.71 6.74
N LEU A 76 1.45 -2.91 5.60
CA LEU A 76 0.01 -2.67 5.46
C LEU A 76 -0.80 -3.52 6.45
N VAL A 77 -0.57 -4.84 6.49
CA VAL A 77 -1.32 -5.71 7.41
C VAL A 77 -1.01 -5.41 8.87
N SER A 78 0.23 -5.01 9.19
CA SER A 78 0.60 -4.59 10.55
C SER A 78 -0.13 -3.29 10.93
N ALA A 79 -0.29 -2.36 10.00
CA ALA A 79 -1.07 -1.14 10.21
C ALA A 79 -2.57 -1.45 10.37
N ASP A 80 -3.13 -2.36 9.58
CA ASP A 80 -4.53 -2.81 9.73
C ASP A 80 -4.79 -3.49 11.09
N ARG A 81 -3.74 -4.04 11.71
CA ARG A 81 -3.75 -4.60 13.08
C ARG A 81 -3.43 -3.58 14.17
N GLU A 82 -3.28 -2.30 13.81
CA GLU A 82 -2.87 -1.22 14.70
C GLU A 82 -1.49 -1.43 15.36
N GLN A 83 -0.63 -2.24 14.74
CA GLN A 83 0.74 -2.51 15.18
C GLN A 83 1.68 -1.46 14.57
N TRP A 84 1.49 -0.20 14.97
CA TRP A 84 2.11 0.96 14.34
C TRP A 84 3.64 0.89 14.27
N ASP A 85 4.32 0.49 15.35
CA ASP A 85 5.78 0.39 15.38
C ASP A 85 6.32 -0.73 14.46
N VAL A 86 5.55 -1.81 14.29
CA VAL A 86 5.90 -2.92 13.41
C VAL A 86 5.70 -2.50 11.95
N ALA A 87 4.59 -1.82 11.66
CA ALA A 87 4.30 -1.27 10.33
C ALA A 87 5.37 -0.26 9.88
N ASP A 88 5.76 0.67 10.76
CA ASP A 88 6.83 1.65 10.53
C ASP A 88 8.14 0.97 10.11
N ARG A 89 8.58 -0.06 10.86
CA ARG A 89 9.78 -0.84 10.53
C ARG A 89 9.69 -1.52 9.16
N TYR A 90 8.57 -2.16 8.86
CA TYR A 90 8.38 -2.82 7.56
C TYR A 90 8.37 -1.84 6.39
N PHE A 91 7.70 -0.70 6.53
CA PHE A 91 7.74 0.34 5.50
C PHE A 91 9.14 0.93 5.35
N ALA A 92 9.91 1.07 6.42
CA ALA A 92 11.30 1.55 6.35
C ALA A 92 12.21 0.56 5.60
N GLN A 93 12.07 -0.74 5.87
CA GLN A 93 12.79 -1.79 5.14
C GLN A 93 12.42 -1.80 3.65
N SER A 94 11.13 -1.72 3.32
CA SER A 94 10.66 -1.61 1.94
C SER A 94 11.21 -0.36 1.24
N TYR A 95 11.16 0.80 1.89
CA TYR A 95 11.67 2.05 1.34
C TYR A 95 13.17 1.98 1.05
N ALA A 96 13.98 1.47 2.00
CA ALA A 96 15.42 1.36 1.83
C ALA A 96 15.80 0.46 0.64
N ILE A 97 15.07 -0.64 0.42
CA ILE A 97 15.29 -1.48 -0.75
C ILE A 97 14.83 -0.76 -2.02
N ALA A 98 13.66 -0.13 -2.02
CA ALA A 98 13.15 0.63 -3.16
C ALA A 98 14.06 1.81 -3.56
N GLU A 99 14.76 2.43 -2.61
CA GLU A 99 15.80 3.42 -2.87
C GLU A 99 16.97 2.81 -3.63
N ARG A 100 17.51 1.70 -3.11
CA ARG A 100 18.66 1.00 -3.67
C ARG A 100 18.38 0.38 -5.04
N THR A 101 17.17 -0.12 -5.29
CA THR A 101 16.75 -0.69 -6.58
C THR A 101 16.25 0.37 -7.56
N GLY A 102 16.14 1.64 -7.15
CA GLY A 102 15.63 2.72 -7.99
C GLY A 102 14.13 2.65 -8.26
N ASN A 103 13.36 1.90 -7.48
CA ASN A 103 11.90 1.87 -7.58
C ASN A 103 11.27 3.12 -6.92
N VAL A 104 11.31 4.22 -7.66
CA VAL A 104 10.80 5.54 -7.23
C VAL A 104 9.29 5.50 -6.91
N HIS A 105 8.52 4.67 -7.59
CA HIS A 105 7.08 4.54 -7.32
C HIS A 105 6.82 3.92 -5.95
N LEU A 106 7.48 2.81 -5.63
CA LEU A 106 7.37 2.14 -4.34
C LEU A 106 7.89 3.02 -3.19
N GLN A 107 8.92 3.85 -3.42
CA GLN A 107 9.35 4.85 -2.45
C GLN A 107 8.19 5.78 -2.06
N GLY A 108 7.45 6.31 -3.04
CA GLY A 108 6.29 7.18 -2.80
C GLY A 108 5.19 6.48 -2.01
N LEU A 109 4.86 5.23 -2.37
CA LEU A 109 3.86 4.45 -1.65
C LEU A 109 4.26 4.18 -0.19
N CYS A 110 5.52 3.81 0.05
CA CYS A 110 6.02 3.60 1.41
C CYS A 110 5.93 4.86 2.25
N LEU A 111 6.26 6.03 1.67
CA LEU A 111 6.19 7.31 2.37
C LEU A 111 4.76 7.71 2.75
N VAL A 112 3.76 7.47 1.90
CA VAL A 112 2.35 7.72 2.27
C VAL A 112 1.93 6.84 3.45
N ASN A 113 2.26 5.55 3.40
CA ASN A 113 1.84 4.63 4.47
C ASN A 113 2.59 4.89 5.78
N HIS A 114 3.87 5.25 5.71
CA HIS A 114 4.62 5.80 6.84
C HIS A 114 3.92 7.02 7.43
N ALA A 115 3.48 7.94 6.58
CA ALA A 115 2.80 9.14 7.02
C ALA A 115 1.47 8.82 7.73
N ASP A 116 0.71 7.83 7.26
CA ASP A 116 -0.50 7.34 7.93
C ASP A 116 -0.20 6.70 9.29
N VAL A 117 0.82 5.84 9.38
CA VAL A 117 1.26 5.22 10.65
C VAL A 117 1.69 6.28 11.66
N HIS A 118 2.46 7.28 11.21
CA HIS A 118 2.88 8.41 12.04
C HIS A 118 1.70 9.25 12.49
N LEU A 119 0.72 9.49 11.61
CA LEU A 119 -0.50 10.20 11.94
C LEU A 119 -1.31 9.46 13.01
N ALA A 120 -1.51 8.15 12.86
CA ALA A 120 -2.19 7.30 13.84
C ALA A 120 -1.46 7.31 15.19
N SER A 121 -0.13 7.36 15.16
CA SER A 121 0.73 7.47 16.35
C SER A 121 0.86 8.90 16.90
N ARG A 122 0.11 9.88 16.36
CA ARG A 122 0.18 11.33 16.68
C ARG A 122 1.58 11.96 16.50
N ARG A 123 2.45 11.34 15.71
CA ARG A 123 3.75 11.89 15.26
C ARG A 123 3.53 12.84 14.08
N PHE A 124 2.88 13.97 14.34
CA PHE A 124 2.36 14.86 13.30
C PHE A 124 3.45 15.47 12.41
N GLU A 125 4.62 15.80 12.97
CA GLU A 125 5.73 16.34 12.18
C GLU A 125 6.29 15.29 11.21
N ASP A 126 6.49 14.06 11.68
CA ASP A 126 6.97 12.96 10.86
C ASP A 126 5.95 12.58 9.78
N ALA A 127 4.66 12.59 10.12
CA ALA A 127 3.57 12.38 9.18
C ALA A 127 3.56 13.42 8.06
N GLN A 128 3.67 14.70 8.43
CA GLN A 128 3.70 15.78 7.45
C GLN A 128 4.92 15.68 6.53
N ARG A 129 6.12 15.45 7.09
CA ARG A 129 7.35 15.31 6.28
C ARG A 129 7.25 14.17 5.28
N ASN A 130 6.80 12.99 5.72
CA ASN A 130 6.68 11.83 4.83
C ASN A 130 5.64 12.05 3.73
N ALA A 131 4.50 12.67 4.06
CA ALA A 131 3.48 13.01 3.06
C ALA A 131 3.98 14.05 2.04
N GLU A 132 4.74 15.06 2.48
CA GLU A 132 5.35 16.06 1.58
C GLU A 132 6.39 15.42 0.66
N SER A 133 7.23 14.52 1.18
CA SER A 133 8.18 13.75 0.37
C SER A 133 7.47 12.86 -0.66
N ALA A 134 6.37 12.20 -0.28
CA ALA A 134 5.56 11.42 -1.21
C ALA A 134 4.97 12.29 -2.34
N LEU A 135 4.44 13.47 -2.02
CA LEU A 135 3.94 14.42 -3.02
C LEU A 135 5.02 14.84 -4.02
N ALA A 136 6.25 15.10 -3.54
CA ALA A 136 7.37 15.42 -4.41
C ALA A 136 7.67 14.28 -5.40
N ILE A 137 7.63 13.03 -4.94
CA ILE A 137 7.79 11.85 -5.78
C ILE A 137 6.67 11.74 -6.83
N PHE A 138 5.40 11.77 -6.42
CA PHE A 138 4.27 11.63 -7.35
C PHE A 138 4.14 12.80 -8.32
N ASN A 139 4.60 14.00 -7.93
CA ASN A 139 4.75 15.12 -8.86
C ASN A 139 5.77 14.79 -9.96
N ARG A 140 6.93 14.24 -9.58
CA ARG A 140 8.00 13.89 -10.51
C ARG A 140 7.61 12.72 -11.43
N LEU A 141 6.82 11.77 -10.94
CA LEU A 141 6.30 10.64 -11.71
C LEU A 141 5.11 10.99 -12.61
N GLY A 142 4.49 12.16 -12.40
CA GLY A 142 3.27 12.53 -13.13
C GLY A 142 2.07 11.65 -12.77
N THR A 143 1.99 11.14 -11.54
CA THR A 143 0.88 10.30 -11.04
C THR A 143 -0.04 11.11 -10.13
N PRO A 144 -0.95 11.95 -10.67
CA PRO A 144 -1.81 12.81 -9.86
C PRO A 144 -2.73 12.03 -8.91
N ASP A 145 -3.23 10.87 -9.34
CA ASP A 145 -4.21 10.08 -8.58
C ASP A 145 -3.65 9.56 -7.23
N GLU A 146 -2.33 9.33 -7.18
CA GLU A 146 -1.61 8.82 -6.00
C GLU A 146 -1.33 9.91 -4.96
N LYS A 147 -1.51 11.19 -5.32
CA LYS A 147 -1.31 12.32 -4.40
C LYS A 147 -2.45 12.46 -3.38
N SER A 148 -3.60 11.84 -3.65
CA SER A 148 -4.80 11.94 -2.80
C SER A 148 -4.52 11.52 -1.36
N GLY A 149 -3.82 10.40 -1.15
CA GLY A 149 -3.42 9.91 0.18
C GLY A 149 -2.52 10.89 0.93
N ALA A 150 -1.48 11.42 0.27
CA ALA A 150 -0.58 12.38 0.89
C ALA A 150 -1.28 13.71 1.26
N TYR A 151 -2.15 14.23 0.39
CA TYR A 151 -2.96 15.41 0.69
C TYR A 151 -3.93 15.17 1.86
N ARG A 152 -4.53 13.97 1.94
CA ARG A 152 -5.36 13.57 3.08
C ARG A 152 -4.57 13.64 4.38
N VAL A 153 -3.36 13.04 4.44
CA VAL A 153 -2.54 13.06 5.66
C VAL A 153 -2.21 14.49 6.08
N ILE A 154 -1.71 15.33 5.18
CA ILE A 154 -1.37 16.73 5.50
C ILE A 154 -2.61 17.50 5.97
N GLY A 155 -3.76 17.30 5.33
CA GLY A 155 -5.02 17.92 5.72
C GLY A 155 -5.45 17.52 7.14
N VAL A 156 -5.32 16.24 7.49
CA VAL A 156 -5.60 15.77 8.85
C VAL A 156 -4.59 16.34 9.85
N VAL A 157 -3.29 16.34 9.54
CA VAL A 157 -2.26 16.97 10.40
C VAL A 157 -2.61 18.44 10.69
N TYR A 158 -3.01 19.20 9.67
CA TYR A 158 -3.45 20.59 9.87
C TYR A 158 -4.67 20.70 10.75
N ARG A 159 -5.66 19.82 10.59
CA ARG A 159 -6.83 19.79 11.47
C ARG A 159 -6.43 19.53 12.93
N GLU A 160 -5.66 18.48 13.17
CA GLU A 160 -5.23 18.08 14.53
C GLU A 160 -4.31 19.12 15.21
N THR A 161 -3.66 19.97 14.42
CA THR A 161 -2.80 21.07 14.91
C THR A 161 -3.48 22.45 14.89
N GLY A 162 -4.81 22.51 14.73
CA GLY A 162 -5.59 23.75 14.84
C GLY A 162 -5.53 24.68 13.62
N ARG A 163 -5.01 24.22 12.49
CA ARG A 163 -4.83 24.99 11.25
C ARG A 163 -5.97 24.72 10.25
N ALA A 164 -7.20 25.06 10.66
CA ALA A 164 -8.43 24.67 9.95
C ALA A 164 -8.49 25.09 8.46
N ALA A 165 -8.11 26.33 8.13
CA ALA A 165 -8.15 26.79 6.74
C ALA A 165 -7.17 26.03 5.83
N LEU A 166 -5.99 25.69 6.35
CA LEU A 166 -5.01 24.87 5.62
C LEU A 166 -5.50 23.42 5.48
N ALA A 167 -6.14 22.89 6.52
CA ALA A 167 -6.74 21.56 6.51
C ALA A 167 -7.80 21.45 5.40
N GLU A 168 -8.74 22.40 5.34
CA GLU A 168 -9.79 22.46 4.32
C GLU A 168 -9.19 22.46 2.91
N ALA A 169 -8.21 23.33 2.66
CA ALA A 169 -7.57 23.41 1.35
C ALA A 169 -6.92 22.08 0.93
N ARG A 170 -6.23 21.38 1.84
CA ARG A 170 -5.57 20.10 1.53
C ARG A 170 -6.56 18.94 1.37
N LEU A 171 -7.56 18.86 2.23
CA LEU A 171 -8.60 17.83 2.14
C LEU A 171 -9.42 17.98 0.85
N ARG A 172 -9.70 19.21 0.43
CA ARG A 172 -10.36 19.48 -0.85
C ARG A 172 -9.54 18.95 -2.03
N SER A 173 -8.22 19.20 -2.06
CA SER A 173 -7.35 18.64 -3.09
C SER A 173 -7.35 17.11 -3.10
N ALA A 174 -7.40 16.46 -1.92
CA ALA A 174 -7.50 15.00 -1.84
C ALA A 174 -8.80 14.47 -2.45
N ILE A 175 -9.94 15.12 -2.17
CA ILE A 175 -11.26 14.75 -2.69
C ILE A 175 -11.32 14.94 -4.20
N GLU A 176 -10.88 16.10 -4.70
CA GLU A 176 -10.90 16.41 -6.14
C GLU A 176 -10.12 15.37 -6.95
N LEU A 177 -8.95 14.95 -6.45
CA LEU A 177 -8.14 13.91 -7.08
C LEU A 177 -8.80 12.52 -6.99
N ALA A 178 -9.35 12.15 -5.84
CA ALA A 178 -10.04 10.88 -5.68
C ALA A 178 -11.26 10.76 -6.60
N VAL A 179 -12.03 11.84 -6.78
CA VAL A 179 -13.17 11.90 -7.70
C VAL A 179 -12.72 11.83 -9.15
N ALA A 180 -11.64 12.53 -9.52
CA ALA A 180 -11.09 12.47 -10.87
C ALA A 180 -10.62 11.05 -11.23
N ALA A 181 -9.91 10.39 -10.31
CA ALA A 181 -9.46 9.00 -10.45
C ALA A 181 -10.63 8.00 -10.53
N GLY A 182 -11.67 8.20 -9.72
CA GLY A 182 -12.90 7.38 -9.79
C GLY A 182 -13.66 7.57 -11.11
N SER A 183 -13.64 8.79 -11.66
CA SER A 183 -14.31 9.13 -12.93
C SER A 183 -13.53 8.62 -14.15
N SER A 184 -12.20 8.54 -14.10
CA SER A 184 -11.37 7.92 -15.13
C SER A 184 -11.50 6.39 -15.08
N THR A 185 -11.56 5.79 -13.89
CA THR A 185 -11.78 4.34 -13.70
C THR A 185 -13.18 3.92 -14.15
N ASN A 186 -14.22 4.69 -13.83
CA ASN A 186 -15.60 4.46 -14.32
C ASN A 186 -15.74 4.61 -15.84
N ARG A 187 -14.79 5.26 -16.53
CA ARG A 187 -14.79 5.38 -17.99
C ARG A 187 -14.24 4.12 -18.69
N TRP A 188 -13.55 3.25 -17.96
CA TRP A 188 -12.99 1.98 -18.45
C TRP A 188 -13.51 0.72 -17.75
N GLY A 189 -14.25 0.85 -16.64
CA GLY A 189 -14.89 -0.25 -15.93
C GLY A 189 -16.33 0.09 -15.58
N GLY A 190 -17.27 -0.32 -16.43
CA GLY A 190 -18.67 -0.30 -16.07
C GLY A 190 -18.92 -1.13 -14.81
N THR A 191 -19.67 -0.54 -13.87
CA THR A 191 -20.38 -1.16 -12.74
C THR A 191 -19.58 -1.49 -11.46
N GLY A 192 -19.35 -0.48 -10.61
CA GLY A 192 -19.01 -0.70 -9.19
C GLY A 192 -19.40 0.53 -8.35
N LYS A 193 -20.37 0.37 -7.44
CA LYS A 193 -20.94 1.46 -6.63
C LYS A 193 -19.93 2.08 -5.63
N PRO A 194 -20.07 3.37 -5.27
CA PRO A 194 -19.17 4.07 -4.36
C PRO A 194 -19.36 3.66 -2.89
N TRP A 195 -18.30 3.81 -2.09
CA TRP A 195 -18.27 3.58 -0.64
C TRP A 195 -19.21 4.55 0.11
N PRO A 196 -19.84 4.11 1.22
CA PRO A 196 -20.87 4.89 1.90
C PRO A 196 -20.29 6.06 2.69
N CYS A 197 -21.09 7.11 2.80
CA CYS A 197 -20.87 8.30 3.61
C CYS A 197 -20.74 7.99 5.11
#